data_AF-A0A844MW36-F1
#
_entry.id   AF-A0A844MW36-F1
#
_cell.length_a   1.000
_cell.length_b   1.000
_cell.length_c   1.000
_cell.angle_alpha   90.00
_cell.angle_beta   90.00
_cell.angle_gamma   90.00
#
_symmetry.space_group_name_H-M   'P 1'
#
loop_
_entity.id
_entity.type
_entity.pdbx_description
1 polymer ?
#
loop_
_entity_poly.entity_id
_entity_poly.type
_entity_poly.pdbx_seq_one_letter_code
_entity_poly.pdbx_strand_id
1 'polypeptide(L)'
;MPAKIPDETIAKILAETDYYSDEDTAARWGISRQSIHRYRKRASTDLELLRIVTEKRKILSEQWATNAIANLNAALIELKRRYTRARTRDDAECIQAIAASLKVVGELKIASDTLNDGSEEESP
;
A
#
# COMPACT_ATOMS: atom_id res chain seq x y z
N MET A 1 -25.85 3.64 -23.49
CA MET A 1 -24.89 2.61 -23.02
C MET A 1 -24.07 3.23 -21.91
N PRO A 2 -23.87 2.56 -20.74
CA PRO A 2 -23.02 3.12 -19.70
C PRO A 2 -21.60 3.31 -20.25
N ALA A 3 -20.96 4.43 -19.90
CA ALA A 3 -19.61 4.73 -20.36
C ALA A 3 -18.65 3.62 -19.93
N LYS A 4 -17.84 3.12 -20.88
CA LYS A 4 -16.79 2.15 -20.59
C LYS A 4 -15.78 2.80 -19.64
N ILE A 5 -15.51 2.16 -18.51
CA ILE A 5 -14.47 2.63 -17.58
C ILE A 5 -13.11 2.60 -18.31
N PRO A 6 -12.31 3.68 -18.26
CA PRO A 6 -11.01 3.74 -18.91
C PRO A 6 -10.05 2.66 -18.39
N ASP A 7 -9.18 2.17 -19.26
CA ASP A 7 -8.23 1.10 -18.92
C ASP A 7 -7.21 1.55 -17.86
N GLU A 8 -6.82 2.82 -17.88
CA GLU A 8 -6.05 3.47 -16.81
C GLU A 8 -6.73 3.37 -15.43
N THR A 9 -8.06 3.55 -15.39
CA THR A 9 -8.83 3.44 -14.14
C THR A 9 -8.91 2.00 -13.68
N ILE A 10 -9.16 1.07 -14.61
CA ILE A 10 -9.17 -0.37 -14.31
C ILE A 10 -7.80 -0.82 -13.77
N ALA A 11 -6.71 -0.34 -14.38
CA ALA A 11 -5.36 -0.67 -13.96
C ALA A 11 -5.07 -0.19 -12.53
N LYS A 12 -5.48 1.03 -12.16
CA LYS A 12 -5.37 1.54 -10.79
C LYS A 12 -6.17 0.70 -9.80
N ILE A 13 -7.42 0.38 -10.12
CA ILE A 13 -8.27 -0.49 -9.29
C ILE A 13 -7.58 -1.82 -9.04
N LEU A 14 -7.10 -2.48 -10.10
CA LEU A 14 -6.46 -3.79 -9.99
C LEU A 14 -5.15 -3.73 -9.20
N ALA A 15 -4.36 -2.67 -9.37
CA ALA A 15 -3.12 -2.49 -8.62
C ALA A 15 -3.37 -2.25 -7.11
N GLU A 16 -4.47 -1.57 -6.74
CA GLU A 16 -4.86 -1.40 -5.33
C GLU A 16 -5.26 -2.72 -4.64
N THR A 17 -5.71 -3.73 -5.40
CA THR A 17 -6.07 -5.04 -4.80
C THR A 17 -4.89 -5.83 -4.24
N ASP A 18 -3.65 -5.38 -4.48
CA ASP A 18 -2.47 -5.97 -3.85
C ASP A 18 -2.29 -5.46 -2.40
N TYR A 19 -2.95 -4.36 -2.02
CA TYR A 19 -2.84 -3.71 -0.71
C TYR A 19 -4.12 -3.76 0.12
N TYR A 20 -5.27 -3.90 -0.54
CA TYR A 20 -6.58 -3.95 0.09
C TYR A 20 -7.32 -5.22 -0.35
N SER A 21 -8.26 -5.67 0.47
CA SER A 21 -9.15 -6.76 0.07
C SER A 21 -10.01 -6.34 -1.14
N ASP A 22 -10.52 -7.31 -1.89
CA ASP A 22 -11.44 -7.03 -3.00
C ASP A 22 -12.69 -6.26 -2.52
N GLU A 23 -13.18 -6.58 -1.32
CA GLU A 23 -14.28 -5.89 -0.67
C GLU A 23 -13.96 -4.41 -0.42
N ASP A 24 -12.80 -4.12 0.17
CA ASP A 24 -12.38 -2.75 0.47
C ASP A 24 -12.10 -1.95 -0.79
N THR A 25 -11.40 -2.54 -1.77
CA THR A 25 -11.17 -1.89 -3.07
C THR A 25 -12.49 -1.61 -3.77
N ALA A 26 -13.44 -2.55 -3.77
CA ALA A 26 -14.74 -2.37 -4.38
C ALA A 26 -15.51 -1.20 -3.75
N ALA A 27 -15.51 -1.12 -2.40
CA ALA A 27 -16.13 -0.03 -1.67
C ALA A 27 -15.49 1.32 -1.99
N ARG A 28 -14.15 1.40 -1.99
CA ARG A 28 -13.39 2.64 -2.28
C ARG A 28 -13.69 3.21 -3.67
N TRP A 29 -13.88 2.35 -4.65
CA TRP A 29 -14.10 2.74 -6.06
C TRP A 29 -15.57 2.77 -6.46
N GLY A 30 -16.51 2.48 -5.54
CA GLY A 30 -17.94 2.46 -5.83
C GLY A 30 -18.34 1.39 -6.86
N ILE A 31 -17.63 0.27 -6.89
CA ILE A 31 -17.88 -0.85 -7.80
C ILE A 31 -18.26 -2.11 -7.03
N SER A 32 -18.72 -3.14 -7.75
CA SER A 32 -18.95 -4.47 -7.14
C SER A 32 -17.67 -5.29 -7.12
N ARG A 33 -17.52 -6.20 -6.14
CA ARG A 33 -16.47 -7.23 -6.13
C ARG A 33 -16.42 -8.03 -7.43
N GLN A 34 -17.59 -8.31 -8.03
CA GLN A 34 -17.66 -9.01 -9.31
C GLN A 34 -17.04 -8.20 -10.47
N SER A 35 -17.07 -6.87 -10.42
CA SER A 35 -16.38 -6.02 -11.39
C SER A 35 -14.86 -6.22 -11.32
N ILE A 36 -14.29 -6.29 -10.12
CA ILE A 36 -12.86 -6.58 -9.93
C ILE A 36 -12.49 -7.92 -10.56
N HIS A 37 -13.28 -8.97 -10.32
CA HIS A 37 -13.04 -10.27 -10.93
C HIS A 37 -13.11 -10.23 -12.47
N ARG A 38 -14.10 -9.51 -13.03
CA ARG A 38 -14.19 -9.28 -14.49
C ARG A 38 -12.97 -8.53 -15.03
N TYR A 39 -12.47 -7.54 -14.31
CA TYR A 39 -11.27 -6.79 -14.69
C TYR A 39 -10.03 -7.68 -14.68
N ARG A 40 -9.85 -8.54 -13.67
CA ARG A 40 -8.76 -9.53 -13.64
C ARG A 40 -8.82 -10.48 -14.83
N LYS A 41 -10.01 -11.03 -15.11
CA LYS A 41 -10.22 -11.89 -16.28
C LYS A 41 -9.88 -11.17 -17.58
N ARG A 42 -10.29 -9.90 -17.72
CA ARG A 42 -9.93 -9.10 -18.90
C ARG A 42 -8.41 -8.87 -19.00
N ALA A 43 -7.75 -8.50 -17.90
CA ALA A 43 -6.31 -8.28 -17.87
C ALA A 43 -5.51 -9.56 -18.21
N SER A 44 -6.05 -10.75 -17.92
CA SER A 44 -5.39 -12.01 -18.33
C SER A 44 -5.39 -12.26 -19.84
N THR A 45 -6.23 -11.56 -20.60
CA THR A 45 -6.36 -11.73 -22.06
C THR A 45 -5.96 -10.51 -22.88
N ASP A 46 -5.93 -9.33 -22.26
CA ASP A 46 -5.65 -8.03 -22.87
C ASP A 46 -4.23 -7.59 -22.45
N LEU A 47 -3.25 -7.82 -23.34
CA LEU A 47 -1.83 -7.57 -23.05
C LEU A 47 -1.53 -6.10 -22.75
N GLU A 48 -2.24 -5.17 -23.37
CA GLU A 48 -2.04 -3.74 -23.12
C GLU A 48 -2.57 -3.37 -21.73
N LEU A 49 -3.76 -3.85 -21.36
CA LEU A 49 -4.27 -3.66 -20.00
C LEU A 49 -3.33 -4.29 -18.96
N LEU A 50 -2.80 -5.49 -19.23
CA LEU A 50 -1.84 -6.15 -18.34
C LEU A 50 -0.56 -5.32 -18.16
N ARG A 51 -0.05 -4.73 -19.24
CA ARG A 51 1.11 -3.83 -19.21
C ARG A 51 0.85 -2.64 -18.29
N ILE A 52 -0.29 -1.96 -18.47
CA ILE A 52 -0.65 -0.79 -17.65
C ILE A 52 -0.85 -1.20 -16.18
N VAL A 53 -1.51 -2.34 -15.89
CA VAL A 53 -1.66 -2.87 -14.52
C VAL A 53 -0.30 -3.10 -13.86
N THR A 54 0.63 -3.71 -14.57
CA THR A 54 1.99 -4.00 -14.07
C THR A 54 2.73 -2.70 -13.74
N GLU A 55 2.60 -1.69 -14.60
CA GLU A 55 3.19 -0.38 -14.37
C GLU A 55 2.57 0.33 -13.16
N LYS A 56 1.24 0.31 -13.00
CA LYS A 56 0.59 0.88 -11.80
C LYS A 56 0.98 0.16 -10.52
N ARG A 57 1.16 -1.16 -10.56
CA ARG A 57 1.65 -1.93 -9.41
C ARG A 57 3.06 -1.51 -8.99
N LYS A 58 3.96 -1.36 -9.96
CA LYS A 58 5.32 -0.87 -9.72
C LYS A 58 5.31 0.51 -9.07
N ILE A 59 4.54 1.45 -9.65
CA ILE A 59 4.40 2.81 -9.09
C ILE A 59 3.86 2.77 -7.66
N LEU A 60 2.83 1.96 -7.38
CA LEU A 60 2.30 1.84 -6.02
C LEU A 60 3.30 1.21 -5.05
N SER A 61 4.11 0.26 -5.50
CA SER A 61 5.19 -0.33 -4.69
C SER A 61 6.28 0.69 -4.33
N GLU A 62 6.70 1.51 -5.30
CA GLU A 62 7.68 2.58 -5.07
C GLU A 62 7.09 3.68 -4.15
N GLN A 63 5.82 4.02 -4.35
CA GLN A 63 5.10 4.93 -3.47
C GLN A 63 4.94 4.36 -2.06
N TRP A 64 4.79 3.05 -1.90
CA TRP A 64 4.72 2.41 -0.58
C TRP A 64 6.00 2.65 0.23
N ALA A 65 7.17 2.49 -0.39
CA ALA A 65 8.45 2.77 0.29
C ALA A 65 8.55 4.24 0.74
N THR A 66 8.10 5.16 -0.10
CA THR A 66 8.04 6.60 0.22
C THR A 66 7.02 6.89 1.34
N ASN A 67 5.84 6.27 1.25
CA ASN A 67 4.76 6.40 2.23
C ASN A 67 5.14 5.77 3.57
N ALA A 68 5.95 4.72 3.59
CA ALA A 68 6.44 4.09 4.82
C ALA A 68 7.26 5.09 5.64
N ILE A 69 8.19 5.82 5.03
CA ILE A 69 8.97 6.86 5.71
C ILE A 69 8.06 7.98 6.22
N ALA A 70 7.13 8.46 5.39
CA ALA A 70 6.18 9.50 5.79
C ALA A 70 5.29 9.06 6.96
N ASN A 71 4.79 7.83 6.93
CA ASN A 71 3.97 7.24 7.98
C ASN A 71 4.76 7.02 9.27
N LEU A 72 6.00 6.53 9.19
CA LEU A 72 6.91 6.41 10.34
C LEU A 72 7.13 7.78 11.01
N ASN A 73 7.41 8.81 10.22
CA ASN A 73 7.58 10.18 10.72
C ASN A 73 6.31 10.72 11.40
N ALA A 74 5.14 10.55 10.77
CA ALA A 74 3.86 10.98 11.33
C ALA A 74 3.55 10.27 12.66
N ALA A 75 3.80 8.95 12.72
CA ALA A 75 3.59 8.17 13.93
C ALA A 75 4.60 8.53 15.04
N LEU A 76 5.85 8.86 14.72
CA LEU A 76 6.83 9.38 15.70
C LEU A 76 6.40 10.72 16.29
N ILE A 77 5.87 11.64 15.46
CA ILE A 77 5.31 12.91 15.91
C ILE A 77 4.15 12.66 16.87
N GLU A 78 3.24 11.75 16.51
CA GLU A 78 2.09 11.39 17.34
C GLU A 78 2.52 10.75 18.66
N LEU A 79 3.51 9.86 18.63
CA LEU A 79 4.06 9.21 19.81
C LEU A 79 4.66 10.24 20.78
N LYS A 80 5.45 11.19 20.29
CA LYS A 80 5.99 12.30 21.09
C LYS A 80 4.87 13.15 21.71
N ARG A 81 3.82 13.45 20.92
CA ARG A 81 2.66 14.20 21.40
C ARG A 81 1.90 13.47 22.50
N ARG A 82 1.67 12.17 22.37
CA ARG A 82 0.98 11.37 23.39
C ARG A 82 1.83 11.17 24.63
N TYR A 83 3.12 10.88 24.46
CA TYR A 83 4.06 10.72 25.58
C TYR A 83 4.09 11.95 26.49
N THR A 84 4.16 13.16 25.92
CA THR A 84 4.15 14.41 26.72
C THR A 84 2.85 14.66 27.48
N ARG A 85 1.74 14.08 27.03
CA ARG A 85 0.40 14.24 27.61
C ARG A 85 -0.06 13.05 28.45
N ALA A 86 0.72 11.97 28.50
CA ALA A 86 0.35 10.75 29.22
C ALA A 86 0.19 11.03 30.72
N ARG A 87 -0.95 10.62 31.27
CA ARG A 87 -1.28 10.74 32.70
C ARG A 87 -1.87 9.46 33.28
N THR A 88 -2.35 8.57 32.41
CA THR A 88 -3.10 7.37 32.78
C THR A 88 -2.42 6.11 32.27
N ARG A 89 -2.87 4.97 32.78
CA ARG A 89 -2.46 3.65 32.28
C ARG A 89 -2.90 3.43 30.83
N ASP A 90 -4.10 3.87 30.48
CA ASP A 90 -4.64 3.77 29.12
C ASP A 90 -3.78 4.55 28.11
N ASP A 91 -3.22 5.71 28.52
CA ASP A 91 -2.26 6.45 27.70
C ASP A 91 -0.99 5.62 27.43
N ALA A 92 -0.48 4.93 28.45
CA ALA A 92 0.71 4.09 28.33
C ALA A 92 0.47 2.88 27.41
N GLU A 93 -0.70 2.23 27.53
CA GLU A 93 -1.10 1.11 26.67
C GLU A 93 -1.24 1.58 25.22
N CYS A 94 -1.83 2.76 24.99
CA CYS A 94 -1.96 3.31 23.65
C CYS A 94 -0.59 3.69 23.03
N ILE A 95 0.31 4.28 23.82
CA ILE A 95 1.69 4.56 23.38
C ILE A 95 2.42 3.27 23.01
N GLN A 96 2.27 2.21 23.82
CA GLN A 96 2.86 0.91 23.51
C GLN A 96 2.32 0.32 22.20
N ALA A 97 1.01 0.39 21.95
CA ALA A 97 0.42 -0.11 20.71
C ALA A 97 0.98 0.62 19.47
N ILE A 98 1.14 1.95 19.56
CA ILE A 98 1.75 2.75 18.49
C ILE A 98 3.23 2.38 18.32
N ALA A 99 3.99 2.26 19.41
CA ALA A 99 5.41 1.89 19.37
C ALA A 99 5.63 0.49 18.77
N ALA A 100 4.80 -0.48 19.13
CA ALA A 100 4.83 -1.83 18.56
C ALA A 100 4.56 -1.81 17.06
N SER A 101 3.55 -1.03 16.62
CA SER A 101 3.22 -0.89 15.20
C SER A 101 4.37 -0.23 14.42
N LEU A 102 4.98 0.83 14.98
CA LEU A 102 6.15 1.50 14.42
C LEU A 102 7.34 0.56 14.25
N LYS A 103 7.61 -0.28 15.25
CA LYS A 103 8.69 -1.27 15.19
C LYS A 103 8.49 -2.23 14.01
N VAL A 104 7.30 -2.80 13.86
CA VAL A 104 6.98 -3.72 12.74
C VAL A 104 7.21 -3.03 11.39
N VAL A 105 6.69 -1.80 11.21
CA VAL A 105 6.88 -1.05 9.96
C VAL A 105 8.36 -0.73 9.72
N GLY A 106 9.11 -0.37 10.75
CA GLY A 106 10.56 -0.13 10.67
C GLY A 106 11.35 -1.38 10.26
N GLU A 107 11.04 -2.54 10.86
CA GLU A 107 11.67 -3.82 10.50
C GLU A 107 11.36 -4.21 9.04
N LEU A 108 10.12 -4.03 8.60
CA LEU A 108 9.73 -4.28 7.20
C LEU A 108 10.48 -3.35 6.22
N LYS A 109 10.68 -2.08 6.58
CA LYS A 109 11.44 -1.13 5.77
C LYS A 109 12.92 -1.55 5.65
N ILE A 110 13.56 -1.91 6.77
CA ILE A 110 14.96 -2.39 6.77
C ILE A 110 15.11 -3.65 5.92
N ALA A 111 14.18 -4.61 6.05
CA ALA A 111 14.18 -5.82 5.24
C ALA A 111 14.02 -5.51 3.74
N SER A 112 13.10 -4.60 3.39
CA SER A 112 12.91 -4.15 2.01
C SER A 112 14.16 -3.46 1.45
N ASP A 113 14.83 -2.62 2.24
CA ASP A 113 16.05 -1.92 1.80
C ASP A 113 17.19 -2.91 1.57
N THR A 114 17.35 -3.89 2.47
CA THR A 114 18.35 -4.96 2.32
C THR A 114 18.13 -5.80 1.07
N LEU A 115 16.86 -6.10 0.73
CA LEU A 115 16.51 -6.84 -0.49
C LEU A 115 16.77 -6.03 -1.77
N ASN A 116 16.66 -4.70 -1.70
CA ASN A 116 16.90 -3.82 -2.85
C ASN A 116 18.39 -3.50 -3.04
N ASP A 117 19.16 -3.29 -1.97
CA ASP A 117 20.60 -3.01 -2.03
C ASP A 117 21.41 -4.19 -2.61
N GLY A 118 20.94 -5.43 -2.43
CA GLY A 118 21.58 -6.63 -2.99
C GLY A 118 21.43 -6.83 -4.50
N SER A 119 20.79 -5.89 -5.21
CA SER A 119 20.55 -5.98 -6.67
C SER A 119 21.41 -5.05 -7.52
N GLU A 120 22.32 -4.27 -6.91
CA GLU A 120 23.23 -3.35 -7.62
C GLU A 120 24.66 -3.92 -7.82
N GLU A 121 24.99 -5.09 -7.27
CA GLU A 121 26.29 -5.75 -7.46
C GLU A 121 26.25 -6.87 -8.52
N GLU A 122 25.87 -6.57 -9.76
CA GLU A 122 26.21 -7.44 -10.90
C GLU A 122 26.08 -6.69 -12.24
N SER A 123 27.11 -5.94 -12.60
CA SER A 123 27.41 -5.62 -14.00
C SER A 123 28.93 -5.47 -14.17
N PRO A 124 29.59 -6.37 -14.92
CA PRO A 124 31.02 -6.31 -15.20
C PRO A 124 31.41 -5.19 -16.18
#